data_AF-A0AB35XLY5-F1
#
_entry.id   AF-A0AB35XLY5-F1
#
_cell.length_a   1.000
_cell.length_b   1.000
_cell.length_c   1.000
_cell.angle_alpha   90.00
_cell.angle_beta   90.00
_cell.angle_gamma   90.00
#
_symmetry.space_group_name_H-M   'P 1'
#
loop_
_entity.id
_entity.type
_entity.pdbx_description
1 polymer ?
#
loop_
_entity_poly.entity_id
_entity_poly.type
_entity_poly.pdbx_seq_one_letter_code
_entity_poly.pdbx_strand_id
1 'polypeptide(L)'
;MVLAPGLSERFLIVDRSAEIQQILAEARTHLTHRTVLAETEPLIGSVEEYVPSQSWSQVLLRDHIVVDLIADFLDRVEPNLAPELRPACGSFGPWLGRGTGSRVRWDAAMRHIIAGQRDKSAESLFARRLVGEVLSVAQRLFARHQALTAALTKAGGGEFDDLDLINEVMAGVLNAHDERMIDLGLEP
;
A
#
# COMPACT_ATOMS: atom_id res chain seq x y z
N MET A 1 17.01 8.10 1.38
CA MET A 1 17.55 9.40 1.85
C MET A 1 18.17 10.28 0.76
N VAL A 2 18.85 9.72 -0.25
CA VAL A 2 19.57 10.51 -1.28
C VAL A 2 18.67 11.50 -2.03
N LEU A 3 17.41 11.14 -2.26
CA LEU A 3 16.44 11.99 -2.98
C LEU A 3 15.79 13.09 -2.12
N ALA A 4 16.01 13.11 -0.80
CA ALA A 4 15.44 14.15 0.05
C ALA A 4 16.18 15.48 -0.16
N PRO A 5 15.50 16.56 -0.60
CA PRO A 5 16.14 17.81 -1.00
C PRO A 5 16.76 18.58 0.18
N GLY A 6 16.23 18.41 1.38
CA GLY A 6 16.66 19.14 2.57
C GLY A 6 16.55 18.35 3.87
N LEU A 7 16.89 19.03 4.97
CA LEU A 7 16.83 18.46 6.31
C LEU A 7 15.39 18.18 6.76
N SER A 8 14.46 19.08 6.42
CA SER A 8 13.03 18.93 6.73
C SER A 8 12.45 17.64 6.15
N GLU A 9 12.78 17.34 4.90
CA GLU A 9 12.32 16.13 4.19
C GLU A 9 12.97 14.86 4.76
N ARG A 10 14.22 14.96 5.24
CA ARG A 10 14.86 13.85 5.95
C ARG A 10 14.15 13.54 7.28
N PHE A 11 13.69 14.57 7.99
CA PHE A 11 12.86 14.35 9.19
C PHE A 11 11.53 13.68 8.86
N LEU A 12 10.89 14.00 7.73
CA LEU A 12 9.69 13.28 7.28
C LEU A 12 9.98 11.78 7.11
N ILE A 13 11.13 11.41 6.53
CA ILE A 13 11.54 9.99 6.39
C ILE A 13 11.72 9.34 7.74
N VAL A 14 12.40 10.01 8.68
CA VAL A 14 12.65 9.47 10.02
C VAL A 14 11.33 9.24 10.75
N ASP A 15 10.45 10.24 10.75
CA ASP A 15 9.14 10.17 11.41
C ASP A 15 8.30 9.03 10.83
N ARG A 16 8.24 8.94 9.49
CA ARG A 16 7.51 7.87 8.80
C ARG A 16 8.12 6.49 9.06
N SER A 17 9.44 6.39 9.12
CA SER A 17 10.14 5.14 9.43
C SER A 17 9.84 4.65 10.85
N ALA A 18 9.69 5.57 11.81
CA ALA A 18 9.32 5.21 13.17
C ALA A 18 7.90 4.62 13.25
N GLU A 19 6.94 5.17 12.51
CA GLU A 19 5.59 4.62 12.40
C GLU A 19 5.60 3.21 11.78
N ILE A 20 6.31 3.03 10.66
CA ILE A 20 6.45 1.72 10.01
C ILE A 20 7.07 0.70 10.96
N GLN A 21 8.07 1.09 11.77
CA GLN A 21 8.65 0.20 12.77
C GLN A 21 7.65 -0.23 13.84
N GLN A 22 6.74 0.65 14.27
CA GLN A 22 5.68 0.29 15.22
C GLN A 22 4.69 -0.71 14.61
N ILE A 23 4.23 -0.45 13.37
CA ILE A 23 3.37 -1.36 12.61
C ILE A 23 4.02 -2.74 12.48
N LEU A 24 5.29 -2.79 12.08
CA LEU A 24 6.03 -4.05 11.93
C LEU A 24 6.26 -4.76 13.26
N ALA A 25 6.45 -4.02 14.36
CA ALA A 25 6.60 -4.59 15.69
C ALA A 25 5.31 -5.28 16.15
N GLU A 26 4.15 -4.67 15.90
CA GLU A 26 2.84 -5.26 16.17
C GLU A 26 2.57 -6.46 15.24
N ALA A 27 2.72 -6.31 13.93
CA ALA A 27 2.52 -7.40 12.98
C ALA A 27 3.39 -8.64 13.32
N ARG A 28 4.60 -8.41 13.86
CA ARG A 28 5.50 -9.49 14.29
C ARG A 28 4.94 -10.34 15.42
N THR A 29 4.06 -9.83 16.28
CA THR A 29 3.47 -10.64 17.36
C THR A 29 2.55 -11.73 16.82
N HIS A 30 2.06 -11.59 15.58
CA HIS A 30 1.20 -12.57 14.91
C HIS A 30 1.96 -13.58 14.04
N LEU A 31 3.28 -13.43 13.90
CA LEU A 31 4.09 -14.31 13.06
C LEU A 31 4.54 -15.56 13.84
N THR A 32 3.88 -16.68 13.57
CA THR A 32 4.22 -17.99 14.19
C THR A 32 5.46 -18.63 13.57
N HIS A 33 5.66 -18.48 12.25
CA HIS A 33 6.78 -19.05 11.51
C HIS A 33 7.29 -18.12 10.40
N ARG A 34 8.62 -18.04 10.24
CA ARG A 34 9.28 -17.17 9.24
C ARG A 34 9.23 -17.71 7.81
N THR A 35 8.83 -18.96 7.62
CA THR A 35 8.87 -19.62 6.30
C THR A 35 7.98 -18.92 5.27
N VAL A 36 6.80 -18.45 5.67
CA VAL A 36 5.90 -17.71 4.78
C VAL A 36 6.55 -16.41 4.30
N LEU A 37 7.25 -15.69 5.19
CA LEU A 37 7.96 -14.47 4.81
C LEU A 37 9.05 -14.74 3.77
N ALA A 38 9.81 -15.83 3.93
CA ALA A 38 10.86 -16.19 2.97
C ALA A 38 10.32 -16.50 1.56
N GLU A 39 9.07 -16.96 1.45
CA GLU A 39 8.41 -17.18 0.16
C GLU A 39 7.83 -15.90 -0.44
N THR A 40 7.29 -15.01 0.39
CA THR A 40 6.63 -13.77 -0.05
C THR A 40 7.62 -12.63 -0.31
N GLU A 41 8.71 -12.55 0.45
CA GLU A 41 9.70 -11.46 0.40
C GLU A 41 10.33 -11.26 -1.00
N PRO A 42 10.73 -12.31 -1.74
CA PRO A 42 11.26 -12.13 -3.09
C PRO A 42 10.23 -11.56 -4.08
N LEU A 43 8.94 -11.84 -3.87
CA LEU A 43 7.86 -11.34 -4.71
C LEU A 43 7.57 -9.85 -4.42
N ILE A 44 7.74 -9.42 -3.17
CA ILE A 44 7.53 -8.02 -2.76
C ILE A 44 8.73 -7.17 -3.13
N GLY A 45 9.95 -7.69 -2.94
CA GLY A 45 11.19 -6.96 -3.21
C GLY A 45 11.33 -6.51 -4.68
N SER A 46 10.70 -7.22 -5.62
CA SER A 46 10.74 -6.86 -7.04
C SER A 46 10.07 -5.51 -7.35
N VAL A 47 9.09 -5.09 -6.55
CA VAL A 47 8.30 -3.87 -6.83
C VAL A 47 9.19 -2.61 -6.81
N GLU A 48 10.09 -2.51 -5.84
CA GLU A 48 11.01 -1.37 -5.74
C GLU A 48 12.04 -1.36 -6.88
N GLU A 49 12.51 -2.54 -7.28
CA GLU A 49 13.47 -2.71 -8.37
C GLU A 49 12.85 -2.35 -9.73
N TYR A 50 11.61 -2.78 -9.99
CA TYR A 50 10.92 -2.54 -11.27
C TYR A 50 10.45 -1.10 -11.44
N VAL A 51 10.03 -0.45 -10.35
CA VAL A 51 9.49 0.90 -10.39
C VAL A 51 10.29 1.77 -9.43
N PRO A 52 11.56 2.12 -9.70
CA PRO A 52 12.35 2.94 -8.79
C PRO A 52 11.86 4.39 -8.75
N SER A 53 11.90 5.01 -7.58
CA SER A 53 11.64 6.44 -7.45
C SER A 53 12.85 7.23 -7.95
N GLN A 54 12.62 8.17 -8.87
CA GLN A 54 13.68 8.99 -9.50
C GLN A 54 13.72 10.42 -8.97
N SER A 55 12.67 10.83 -8.25
CA SER A 55 12.53 12.17 -7.68
C SER A 55 11.98 12.11 -6.26
N TRP A 56 12.09 13.22 -5.54
CA TRP A 56 11.48 13.36 -4.21
C TRP A 56 9.95 13.25 -4.26
N SER A 57 9.30 13.85 -5.27
CA SER A 57 7.85 13.73 -5.48
C SER A 57 7.41 12.27 -5.60
N GLN A 58 8.17 11.45 -6.33
CA GLN A 58 7.89 10.02 -6.49
C GLN A 58 8.14 9.21 -5.22
N VAL A 59 9.06 9.62 -4.33
CA VAL A 59 9.21 9.00 -3.02
C VAL A 59 7.98 9.25 -2.16
N LEU A 60 7.53 10.51 -2.12
CA LEU A 60 6.33 10.88 -1.37
C LEU A 60 5.08 10.17 -1.92
N LEU A 61 4.92 10.19 -3.25
CA LEU A 61 3.81 9.58 -3.96
C LEU A 61 3.78 8.06 -3.80
N ARG A 62 4.92 7.38 -3.72
CA ARG A 62 4.96 5.93 -3.45
C ARG A 62 4.32 5.60 -2.11
N ASP A 63 4.78 6.21 -1.02
CA ASP A 63 4.23 5.93 0.31
C ASP A 63 2.75 6.30 0.35
N HIS A 64 2.36 7.39 -0.33
CA HIS A 64 0.96 7.77 -0.48
C HIS A 64 0.12 6.64 -1.08
N ILE A 65 0.48 6.21 -2.29
CA ILE A 65 -0.22 5.16 -3.05
C ILE A 65 -0.23 3.84 -2.28
N VAL A 66 0.92 3.37 -1.79
CA VAL A 66 1.04 2.05 -1.15
C VAL A 66 0.17 1.96 0.09
N VAL A 67 0.22 2.97 0.97
CA VAL A 67 -0.60 2.98 2.19
C VAL A 67 -2.08 3.00 1.85
N ASP A 68 -2.48 3.79 0.85
CA ASP A 68 -3.89 3.88 0.51
C ASP A 68 -4.43 2.63 -0.19
N LEU A 69 -3.62 1.95 -1.01
CA LEU A 69 -3.96 0.64 -1.55
C LEU A 69 -4.13 -0.39 -0.44
N ILE A 70 -3.20 -0.44 0.52
CA ILE A 70 -3.25 -1.39 1.64
C ILE A 70 -4.49 -1.13 2.50
N ALA A 71 -4.73 0.14 2.87
CA ALA A 71 -5.85 0.50 3.72
C ALA A 71 -7.20 0.22 3.02
N ASP A 72 -7.37 0.58 1.76
CA ASP A 72 -8.61 0.29 1.02
C ASP A 72 -8.85 -1.21 0.87
N PHE A 73 -7.78 -1.98 0.64
CA PHE A 73 -7.87 -3.43 0.59
C PHE A 73 -8.30 -3.99 1.94
N LEU A 74 -7.66 -3.57 3.03
CA LEU A 74 -7.95 -4.03 4.38
C LEU A 74 -9.36 -3.65 4.82
N ASP A 75 -9.82 -2.42 4.55
CA ASP A 75 -11.18 -1.97 4.87
C ASP A 75 -12.25 -2.86 4.19
N ARG A 76 -11.95 -3.41 3.00
CA ARG A 76 -12.85 -4.32 2.26
C ARG A 76 -12.84 -5.74 2.79
N VAL A 77 -11.70 -6.26 3.23
CA VAL A 77 -11.57 -7.66 3.70
C VAL A 77 -11.68 -7.80 5.22
N GLU A 78 -11.58 -6.72 5.98
CA GLU A 78 -11.65 -6.71 7.45
C GLU A 78 -12.88 -7.46 8.03
N PRO A 79 -14.09 -7.37 7.45
CA PRO A 79 -15.23 -8.15 7.94
C PRO A 79 -15.00 -9.67 7.90
N ASN A 80 -14.10 -10.13 7.03
CA ASN A 80 -13.78 -11.54 6.86
C ASN A 80 -12.67 -11.99 7.81
N LEU A 81 -11.82 -11.08 8.28
CA LEU A 81 -10.70 -11.40 9.16
C LEU A 81 -11.16 -11.85 10.55
N ALA A 82 -10.36 -12.73 11.16
CA ALA A 82 -10.54 -13.11 12.55
C ALA A 82 -10.25 -11.91 13.48
N PRO A 83 -10.98 -11.73 14.59
CA PRO A 83 -10.81 -10.57 15.46
C PRO A 83 -9.39 -10.40 15.99
N GLU A 84 -8.64 -11.48 16.13
CA GLU A 84 -7.26 -11.48 16.63
C GLU A 84 -6.25 -10.88 15.63
N LEU A 85 -6.65 -10.72 14.36
CA LEU A 85 -5.84 -10.09 13.31
C LEU A 85 -6.07 -8.57 13.21
N ARG A 86 -7.04 -8.04 13.96
CA ARG A 86 -7.31 -6.60 13.96
C ARG A 86 -6.23 -5.87 14.76
N PRO A 87 -5.84 -4.67 14.32
CA PRO A 87 -4.84 -3.89 15.03
C PRO A 87 -5.37 -3.46 16.39
N ALA A 88 -4.48 -3.22 17.35
CA ALA A 88 -4.82 -2.82 18.71
C ALA A 88 -5.64 -1.51 18.77
N CYS A 89 -5.47 -0.63 17.79
CA CYS A 89 -6.23 0.62 17.66
C CYS A 89 -7.63 0.43 17.02
N GLY A 90 -8.00 -0.79 16.65
CA GLY A 90 -9.34 -1.19 16.24
C GLY A 90 -9.68 -1.01 14.76
N SER A 91 -8.86 -0.35 13.95
CA SER A 91 -9.06 -0.23 12.49
C SER A 91 -7.74 -0.06 11.74
N PHE A 92 -7.67 -0.57 10.51
CA PHE A 92 -6.43 -0.61 9.73
C PHE A 92 -5.99 0.75 9.19
N GLY A 93 -6.91 1.66 8.86
CA GLY A 93 -6.56 3.01 8.40
C GLY A 93 -5.66 3.77 9.38
N PRO A 94 -6.12 4.06 10.61
CA PRO A 94 -5.30 4.70 11.64
C PRO A 94 -4.03 3.92 11.97
N TRP A 95 -4.11 2.57 11.99
CA TRP A 95 -2.95 1.71 12.20
C TRP A 95 -1.85 1.93 11.16
N LEU A 96 -2.22 2.11 9.88
CA LEU A 96 -1.28 2.42 8.79
C LEU A 96 -0.81 3.87 8.77
N GLY A 97 -1.35 4.71 9.65
CA GLY A 97 -1.08 6.15 9.70
C GLY A 97 -2.00 6.99 8.80
N ARG A 98 -3.01 6.41 8.15
CA ARG A 98 -3.94 7.15 7.27
C ARG A 98 -4.64 8.26 8.07
N GLY A 99 -4.43 9.51 7.64
CA GLY A 99 -5.04 10.69 8.27
C GLY A 99 -4.51 11.02 9.68
N THR A 100 -3.41 10.43 10.12
CA THR A 100 -2.85 10.64 11.47
C THR A 100 -1.34 10.92 11.44
N GLY A 101 -0.78 11.30 12.60
CA GLY A 101 0.67 11.31 12.83
C GLY A 101 1.49 12.15 11.84
N SER A 102 2.67 11.62 11.50
CA SER A 102 3.61 12.20 10.53
C SER A 102 3.09 12.12 9.10
N ARG A 103 2.20 11.18 8.81
CA ARG A 103 1.60 10.98 7.49
C ARG A 103 0.80 12.20 7.02
N VAL A 104 0.11 12.92 7.91
CA VAL A 104 -0.57 14.17 7.52
C VAL A 104 0.42 15.19 6.95
N ARG A 105 1.61 15.32 7.56
CA ARG A 105 2.68 16.20 7.06
C ARG A 105 3.28 15.68 5.76
N TRP A 106 3.44 14.36 5.64
CA TRP A 106 3.91 13.70 4.42
C TRP A 106 2.98 13.96 3.23
N ASP A 107 1.68 13.73 3.38
CA ASP A 107 0.67 13.95 2.34
C ASP A 107 0.54 15.45 1.99
N ALA A 108 0.65 16.34 2.97
CA ALA A 108 0.66 17.78 2.72
C ALA A 108 1.87 18.20 1.87
N ALA A 109 3.06 17.68 2.18
CA ALA A 109 4.27 17.95 1.40
C ALA A 109 4.13 17.41 -0.04
N MET A 110 3.58 16.20 -0.20
CA MET A 110 3.32 15.61 -1.50
C MET A 110 2.38 16.48 -2.34
N ARG A 111 1.21 16.83 -1.78
CA ARG A 111 0.21 17.66 -2.48
C ARG A 111 0.78 19.01 -2.87
N HIS A 112 1.56 19.63 -1.98
CA HIS A 112 2.21 20.91 -2.27
C HIS A 112 3.16 20.82 -3.47
N ILE A 113 4.02 19.79 -3.51
CA ILE A 113 4.97 19.60 -4.60
C ILE A 113 4.26 19.31 -5.92
N ILE A 114 3.32 18.35 -5.93
CA ILE A 114 2.59 17.96 -7.15
C ILE A 114 1.77 19.14 -7.68
N ALA A 115 1.08 19.90 -6.82
CA ALA A 115 0.30 21.06 -7.24
C ALA A 115 1.17 22.17 -7.87
N GLY A 116 2.44 22.28 -7.47
CA GLY A 116 3.39 23.24 -8.04
C GLY A 116 3.99 22.83 -9.39
N GLN A 117 3.79 21.59 -9.85
CA GLN A 117 4.34 21.09 -11.10
C GLN A 117 3.51 21.54 -12.31
N ARG A 118 4.20 22.06 -13.34
CA ARG A 118 3.58 22.37 -14.63
C ARG A 118 3.36 21.14 -15.49
N ASP A 119 4.32 20.21 -15.46
CA ASP A 119 4.26 18.93 -16.13
C ASP A 119 4.27 17.83 -15.06
N LYS A 120 3.22 17.02 -15.04
CA LYS A 120 3.01 15.93 -14.09
C LYS A 120 3.12 14.55 -14.77
N SER A 121 3.55 14.50 -16.03
CA SER A 121 3.57 13.27 -16.83
C SER A 121 4.45 12.18 -16.22
N ALA A 122 5.56 12.57 -15.59
CA ALA A 122 6.45 11.64 -14.92
C ALA A 122 5.81 11.02 -13.66
N GLU A 123 5.10 11.80 -12.86
CA GLU A 123 4.33 11.35 -11.69
C GLU A 123 3.16 10.46 -12.09
N SER A 124 2.39 10.82 -13.14
CA SER A 124 1.31 9.99 -13.67
C SER A 124 1.84 8.64 -14.19
N LEU A 125 2.95 8.64 -14.95
CA LEU A 125 3.56 7.41 -15.42
C LEU A 125 4.09 6.55 -14.26
N PHE A 126 4.67 7.19 -13.24
CA PHE A 126 5.15 6.50 -12.04
C PHE A 126 4.01 5.84 -11.28
N ALA A 127 2.91 6.56 -11.03
CA ALA A 127 1.73 6.03 -10.34
C ALA A 127 1.18 4.78 -11.03
N ARG A 128 0.97 4.86 -12.35
CA ARG A 128 0.49 3.72 -13.16
C ARG A 128 1.40 2.51 -13.11
N ARG A 129 2.71 2.72 -13.25
CA ARG A 129 3.70 1.64 -13.17
C ARG A 129 3.69 0.99 -11.79
N LEU A 130 3.63 1.81 -10.73
CA LEU A 130 3.62 1.32 -9.36
C LEU A 130 2.38 0.46 -9.08
N VAL A 131 1.19 0.95 -9.43
CA VAL A 131 -0.06 0.20 -9.21
C VAL A 131 -0.10 -1.07 -10.05
N GLY A 132 0.33 -1.02 -11.32
CA GLY A 132 0.41 -2.21 -12.17
C GLY A 132 1.33 -3.29 -11.59
N GLU A 133 2.50 -2.91 -11.08
CA GLU A 133 3.44 -3.86 -10.47
C GLU A 133 2.93 -4.41 -9.13
N VAL A 134 2.34 -3.55 -8.27
CA VAL A 134 1.70 -4.00 -7.02
C VAL A 134 0.58 -4.99 -7.30
N LEU A 135 -0.27 -4.71 -8.30
CA LEU A 135 -1.36 -5.61 -8.70
C LEU A 135 -0.84 -6.94 -9.23
N SER A 136 0.19 -6.92 -10.08
CA SER A 136 0.85 -8.12 -10.61
C SER A 136 1.37 -9.03 -9.48
N VAL A 137 2.03 -8.44 -8.47
CA VAL A 137 2.50 -9.17 -7.29
C VAL A 137 1.33 -9.71 -6.47
N ALA A 138 0.31 -8.90 -6.21
CA ALA A 138 -0.87 -9.33 -5.45
C ALA A 138 -1.59 -10.50 -6.12
N GLN A 139 -1.83 -10.44 -7.43
CA GLN A 139 -2.45 -11.53 -8.20
C GLN A 139 -1.62 -12.81 -8.13
N ARG A 140 -0.29 -12.70 -8.24
CA ARG A 140 0.61 -13.86 -8.11
C ARG A 140 0.54 -14.47 -6.71
N LEU A 141 0.38 -13.67 -5.67
CA LEU A 141 0.18 -14.16 -4.30
C LEU A 141 -1.16 -14.87 -4.14
N PHE A 142 -2.26 -14.30 -4.62
CA PHE A 142 -3.59 -14.92 -4.54
C PHE A 142 -3.66 -16.24 -5.33
N ALA A 143 -3.03 -16.31 -6.49
CA ALA A 143 -2.96 -17.54 -7.29
C ALA A 143 -2.10 -18.63 -6.63
N ARG A 144 -1.09 -18.25 -5.84
CA ARG A 144 -0.18 -19.20 -5.18
C ARG A 144 -0.68 -19.65 -3.80
N HIS A 145 -1.44 -18.81 -3.11
CA HIS A 145 -1.85 -19.02 -1.73
C HIS A 145 -3.38 -19.09 -1.59
N GLN A 146 -3.97 -20.20 -2.03
CA GLN A 146 -5.42 -20.43 -1.96
C GLN A 146 -6.01 -20.24 -0.56
N ALA A 147 -5.30 -20.70 0.49
CA ALA A 147 -5.74 -20.53 1.88
C ALA A 147 -5.80 -19.05 2.32
N LEU A 148 -4.95 -18.20 1.75
CA LEU A 148 -5.01 -16.75 1.98
C LEU A 148 -6.27 -16.19 1.31
N THR A 149 -6.50 -16.51 0.04
CA THR A 149 -7.68 -16.03 -0.70
C THR A 149 -8.98 -16.43 0.00
N ALA A 150 -9.12 -17.70 0.39
CA ALA A 150 -10.28 -18.21 1.12
C ALA A 150 -10.49 -17.50 2.48
N ALA A 151 -9.41 -17.18 3.20
CA ALA A 151 -9.50 -16.44 4.47
C ALA A 151 -9.95 -14.99 4.27
N LEU A 152 -9.55 -14.35 3.17
CA LEU A 152 -9.86 -12.97 2.84
C LEU A 152 -11.28 -12.78 2.30
N THR A 153 -11.83 -13.79 1.64
CA THR A 153 -13.16 -13.76 1.00
C THR A 153 -14.24 -14.42 1.86
N LYS A 154 -13.87 -15.36 2.73
CA LYS A 154 -14.80 -16.26 3.44
C LYS A 154 -15.76 -17.00 2.50
N ALA A 155 -15.42 -17.19 1.22
CA ALA A 155 -16.35 -17.85 0.32
C ALA A 155 -16.45 -19.34 0.70
N GLY A 156 -17.69 -19.81 0.90
CA GLY A 156 -17.97 -21.21 1.19
C GLY A 156 -18.09 -22.09 -0.05
N GLY A 157 -17.80 -21.54 -1.25
CA GLY A 157 -18.13 -22.14 -2.56
C GLY A 157 -16.98 -22.82 -3.31
N GLY A 158 -15.72 -22.64 -2.86
CA GLY A 158 -14.53 -23.24 -3.48
C GLY A 158 -13.62 -22.23 -4.18
N GLU A 159 -12.55 -22.74 -4.81
CA GLU A 159 -11.41 -21.93 -5.30
C GLU A 159 -11.75 -20.84 -6.32
N PHE A 160 -12.64 -21.14 -7.27
CA PHE A 160 -13.00 -20.18 -8.32
C PHE A 160 -13.82 -19.02 -7.77
N ASP A 161 -14.73 -19.29 -6.84
CA ASP A 161 -15.54 -18.27 -6.18
C ASP A 161 -14.66 -17.32 -5.34
N ASP A 162 -13.62 -17.86 -4.68
CA ASP A 162 -12.63 -17.07 -3.95
C ASP A 162 -11.82 -16.13 -4.86
N LEU A 163 -11.40 -16.61 -6.03
CA LEU A 163 -10.64 -15.80 -6.98
C LEU A 163 -11.50 -14.71 -7.63
N ASP A 164 -12.77 -14.97 -7.91
CA ASP A 164 -13.66 -13.96 -8.47
C ASP A 164 -13.95 -12.85 -7.45
N LEU A 165 -14.18 -13.22 -6.17
CA LEU A 165 -14.40 -12.25 -5.10
C LEU A 165 -13.17 -11.39 -4.82
N ILE A 166 -11.96 -11.97 -4.80
CA ILE A 166 -10.76 -11.17 -4.59
C ILE A 166 -10.49 -10.22 -5.76
N ASN A 167 -10.84 -10.61 -6.99
CA ASN A 167 -10.76 -9.73 -8.15
C ASN A 167 -11.73 -8.55 -8.03
N GLU A 168 -12.95 -8.76 -7.53
CA GLU A 168 -13.91 -7.69 -7.26
C GLU A 168 -13.40 -6.71 -6.17
N VAL A 169 -12.81 -7.25 -5.09
CA VAL A 169 -12.14 -6.44 -4.06
C VAL A 169 -11.07 -5.56 -4.69
N MET A 170 -10.18 -6.14 -5.49
CA MET A 170 -9.10 -5.40 -6.15
C MET A 170 -9.62 -4.36 -7.14
N ALA A 171 -10.65 -4.67 -7.92
CA ALA A 171 -11.26 -3.72 -8.85
C ALA A 171 -11.75 -2.45 -8.12
N GLY A 172 -12.38 -2.64 -6.95
CA GLY A 172 -12.83 -1.49 -6.17
C GLY A 172 -11.69 -0.73 -5.48
N VAL A 173 -10.57 -1.37 -5.12
CA VAL A 173 -9.36 -0.68 -4.64
C VAL A 173 -8.76 0.17 -5.77
N LEU A 174 -8.72 -0.35 -7.00
CA LEU A 174 -8.22 0.36 -8.17
C LEU A 174 -9.08 1.59 -8.52
N ASN A 175 -10.41 1.45 -8.49
CA ASN A 175 -11.30 2.59 -8.73
C ASN A 175 -11.04 3.73 -7.72
N ALA A 176 -10.87 3.40 -6.43
CA ALA A 176 -10.55 4.39 -5.40
C ALA A 176 -9.16 5.01 -5.58
N HIS A 177 -8.20 4.25 -6.11
CA HIS A 177 -6.89 4.77 -6.48
C HIS A 177 -7.00 5.79 -7.63
N ASP A 178 -7.75 5.46 -8.67
CA ASP A 178 -7.92 6.33 -9.84
C ASP A 178 -8.55 7.67 -9.45
N GLU A 179 -9.58 7.64 -8.60
CA GLU A 179 -10.19 8.85 -8.03
C GLU A 179 -9.16 9.72 -7.30
N ARG A 180 -8.32 9.11 -6.44
CA ARG A 180 -7.26 9.85 -5.74
C ARG A 180 -6.19 10.41 -6.67
N MET A 181 -5.83 9.71 -7.75
CA MET A 181 -4.88 10.22 -8.74
C MET A 181 -5.46 11.43 -9.49
N ILE A 182 -6.73 11.36 -9.87
CA ILE A 182 -7.46 12.48 -10.48
C ILE A 182 -7.51 13.68 -9.54
N ASP A 183 -7.75 13.48 -8.24
CA ASP A 183 -7.77 14.54 -7.23
C ASP A 183 -6.40 15.25 -7.08
N LEU A 184 -5.30 14.53 -7.31
CA LEU A 184 -3.95 15.11 -7.36
C LEU A 184 -3.65 15.80 -8.70
N GLY A 185 -4.57 15.70 -9.66
CA GLY A 185 -4.41 16.15 -11.03
C GLY A 185 -3.39 15.33 -11.81
N LEU A 186 -3.28 14.04 -11.49
CA LEU A 186 -2.52 13.04 -12.22
C LEU A 186 -3.45 12.27 -13.15
N GLU A 187 -2.88 11.68 -14.19
CA GLU A 187 -3.59 10.79 -15.11
C GLU A 187 -3.45 9.35 -14.61
N PRO A 188 -4.57 8.69 -14.24
CA PRO A 188 -4.57 7.28 -13.83
C PRO A 188 -4.30 6.33 -15.01
#